data_AF-A0A1C1CNJ2-F1
#
_entry.id   AF-A0A1C1CNJ2-F1
#
_cell.length_a   1.000
_cell.length_b   1.000
_cell.length_c   1.000
_cell.angle_alpha   90.00
_cell.angle_beta   90.00
_cell.angle_gamma   90.00
#
_symmetry.space_group_name_H-M   'P 1'
#
loop_
_entity.id
_entity.type
_entity.pdbx_description
1 polymer ?
#
loop_
_entity_poly.entity_id
_entity_poly.type
_entity_poly.pdbx_seq_one_letter_code
_entity_poly.pdbx_strand_id
1 'polypeptide(L)'
;MPAKKPSKAEARKGGSKLPSRNKKALRIPSGDGQQTKQVTEEENTGEDDNETHAEPSREPKSGSKHPQADAETEPGQNSDFRDKTAARTGQKRKEPPDEAAKSGSDAKAPRQGSRSSTRHKNNRASPKQLLNFLLSAAALPYCFPEDELADAKKSTTYKSYSSTSPTTLTPFEHLLCSHMLSKPLSHKLGMRSIRTLLNEPFGLNSAEAITSAGRERVWEALEAARTQHRQKTATYIFATAQSYSDSETMSQLADAANGKGPHAVIEHIKSTVAGLGVTGAGIFCRRIQCVDGWGDALWPYADGKSIDALKDIGIPVEHADDLHTAIDREVDWEIVRDIGVHERGRSKSGRAGEEQARVRATLVIALERAVGCVLEGNVQELRQAAAKVEER
;
A
#
# COMPACT_ATOMS: atom_id res chain seq x y z
N MET A 1 -46.15 -40.34 -7.92
CA MET A 1 -46.29 -40.33 -9.40
C MET A 1 -45.50 -39.15 -9.96
N PRO A 2 -44.78 -39.28 -11.10
CA PRO A 2 -43.37 -38.88 -11.09
C PRO A 2 -42.93 -37.78 -12.09
N ALA A 3 -41.88 -37.07 -11.67
CA ALA A 3 -40.73 -36.52 -12.40
C ALA A 3 -40.82 -36.25 -13.92
N LYS A 4 -40.46 -35.01 -14.30
CA LYS A 4 -39.82 -34.67 -15.59
C LYS A 4 -38.33 -34.38 -15.37
N LYS A 5 -37.47 -35.13 -16.07
CA LYS A 5 -36.05 -34.78 -16.30
C LYS A 5 -35.93 -33.93 -17.58
N PRO A 6 -34.95 -33.02 -17.70
CA PRO A 6 -34.38 -32.61 -18.97
C PRO A 6 -33.12 -33.43 -19.31
N SER A 7 -32.69 -33.30 -20.56
CA SER A 7 -31.78 -34.22 -21.26
C SER A 7 -30.29 -33.89 -21.15
N LYS A 8 -29.49 -34.92 -21.44
CA LYS A 8 -28.04 -34.92 -21.60
C LYS A 8 -27.69 -34.42 -23.02
N ALA A 9 -26.70 -33.53 -23.15
CA ALA A 9 -26.14 -33.10 -24.44
C ALA A 9 -24.61 -33.34 -24.47
N GLU A 10 -24.05 -33.41 -25.67
CA GLU A 10 -22.84 -34.20 -25.94
C GLU A 10 -21.49 -33.45 -25.93
N ALA A 11 -20.45 -34.27 -25.87
CA ALA A 11 -19.04 -33.93 -25.86
C ALA A 11 -18.54 -33.10 -27.05
N ARG A 12 -17.51 -32.30 -26.78
CA ARG A 12 -16.40 -32.10 -27.73
C ARG A 12 -15.06 -32.35 -27.03
N LYS A 13 -14.33 -33.38 -27.49
CA LYS A 13 -12.92 -33.58 -27.17
C LYS A 13 -12.09 -32.72 -28.13
N GLY A 14 -11.26 -31.83 -27.60
CA GLY A 14 -10.21 -31.13 -28.35
C GLY A 14 -8.88 -31.37 -27.67
N GLY A 15 -8.01 -32.18 -28.26
CA GLY A 15 -6.67 -32.44 -27.74
C GLY A 15 -5.65 -31.47 -28.32
N SER A 16 -4.78 -30.92 -27.47
CA SER A 16 -3.57 -30.22 -27.89
C SER A 16 -2.37 -30.83 -27.17
N LYS A 17 -1.34 -31.22 -27.94
CA LYS A 17 -0.06 -31.72 -27.41
C LYS A 17 0.85 -30.52 -27.18
N LEU A 18 1.43 -30.39 -25.99
CA LEU A 18 2.61 -29.54 -25.76
C LEU A 18 3.81 -30.42 -25.36
N PRO A 19 5.03 -30.12 -25.86
CA PRO A 19 6.17 -31.03 -25.76
C PRO A 19 6.88 -30.93 -24.40
N SER A 20 7.34 -32.08 -23.92
CA SER A 20 8.22 -32.17 -22.75
C SER A 20 9.57 -31.49 -23.03
N ARG A 21 10.01 -30.58 -22.16
CA ARG A 21 11.27 -29.84 -22.33
C ARG A 21 12.21 -30.12 -21.15
N ASN A 22 13.10 -31.09 -21.35
CA ASN A 22 14.22 -31.34 -20.44
C ASN A 22 15.04 -30.05 -20.21
N LYS A 23 15.29 -29.70 -18.94
CA LYS A 23 16.43 -28.84 -18.57
C LYS A 23 17.32 -29.59 -17.58
N LYS A 24 18.60 -29.74 -17.97
CA LYS A 24 19.66 -30.33 -17.16
C LYS A 24 19.84 -29.52 -15.87
N ALA A 25 20.12 -30.22 -14.77
CA ALA A 25 20.80 -29.62 -13.62
C ALA A 25 22.19 -29.13 -14.04
N LEU A 26 22.56 -27.92 -13.63
CA LEU A 26 23.91 -27.41 -13.72
C LEU A 26 24.41 -27.10 -12.30
N ARG A 27 25.34 -27.92 -11.81
CA ARG A 27 26.14 -27.59 -10.62
C ARG A 27 27.24 -26.61 -11.05
N ILE A 28 27.42 -25.52 -10.31
CA ILE A 28 28.65 -24.73 -10.28
C ILE A 28 29.00 -24.53 -8.78
N PRO A 29 30.27 -24.68 -8.37
CA PRO A 29 30.63 -24.92 -6.97
C PRO A 29 30.94 -23.63 -6.18
N SER A 30 31.04 -23.80 -4.86
CA SER A 30 31.51 -22.81 -3.89
C SER A 30 32.92 -22.28 -4.21
N GLY A 31 33.17 -21.03 -3.84
CA GLY A 31 34.51 -20.44 -3.77
C GLY A 31 34.58 -19.38 -2.67
N ASP A 32 35.34 -19.66 -1.60
CA ASP A 32 35.69 -18.69 -0.57
C ASP A 32 36.72 -17.66 -1.12
N GLY A 33 36.59 -16.39 -0.73
CA GLY A 33 37.44 -15.31 -1.27
C GLY A 33 37.41 -14.02 -0.44
N GLN A 34 38.36 -13.93 0.50
CA GLN A 34 38.55 -12.90 1.53
C GLN A 34 38.59 -11.41 1.07
N GLN A 35 38.07 -10.54 1.96
CA GLN A 35 38.60 -9.21 2.36
C GLN A 35 39.00 -8.14 1.31
N THR A 36 38.41 -6.93 1.36
CA THR A 36 39.00 -5.75 2.08
C THR A 36 38.25 -4.40 1.87
N LYS A 37 38.14 -3.64 2.98
CA LYS A 37 38.23 -2.16 3.17
C LYS A 37 37.46 -1.11 2.32
N GLN A 38 36.69 -0.29 3.07
CA GLN A 38 36.67 1.19 3.16
C GLN A 38 36.68 2.08 1.89
N VAL A 39 35.56 2.79 1.68
CA VAL A 39 35.45 4.24 1.33
C VAL A 39 34.13 4.71 1.98
N THR A 40 34.14 5.49 3.07
CA THR A 40 34.16 6.98 3.19
C THR A 40 32.82 7.66 2.86
N GLU A 41 32.39 8.53 3.77
CA GLU A 41 31.18 9.36 3.72
C GLU A 41 31.31 10.52 2.73
N GLU A 42 30.22 10.91 2.07
CA GLU A 42 30.01 12.28 1.59
C GLU A 42 28.59 12.73 1.97
N GLU A 43 28.51 13.83 2.74
CA GLU A 43 27.29 14.63 2.85
C GLU A 43 26.99 15.27 1.50
N ASN A 44 25.71 15.47 1.18
CA ASN A 44 25.37 16.53 0.24
C ASN A 44 24.13 17.29 0.71
N THR A 45 24.25 18.62 0.73
CA THR A 45 23.24 19.58 1.15
C THR A 45 22.94 20.53 -0.01
N GLY A 46 21.74 21.11 -0.01
CA GLY A 46 21.29 22.07 -1.01
C GLY A 46 20.27 21.50 -2.00
N GLU A 47 19.41 22.32 -2.60
CA GLU A 47 19.18 23.76 -2.37
C GLU A 47 17.72 24.11 -2.71
N ASP A 48 17.23 25.23 -2.18
CA ASP A 48 15.94 25.82 -2.56
C ASP A 48 16.07 26.44 -3.96
N ASP A 49 15.12 26.16 -4.86
CA ASP A 49 14.95 26.92 -6.09
C ASP A 49 13.50 27.40 -6.24
N ASN A 50 13.33 28.69 -5.96
CA ASN A 50 12.11 29.47 -6.18
C ASN A 50 12.44 30.58 -7.18
N GLU A 51 12.12 30.38 -8.45
CA GLU A 51 12.21 31.44 -9.47
C GLU A 51 10.88 31.71 -10.18
N THR A 52 10.77 32.95 -10.64
CA THR A 52 9.51 33.66 -10.88
C THR A 52 9.28 33.87 -12.39
N HIS A 53 8.03 34.11 -12.76
CA HIS A 53 7.59 34.53 -14.10
C HIS A 53 8.51 35.52 -14.84
N ALA A 54 8.77 35.26 -16.12
CA ALA A 54 8.91 36.29 -17.14
C ALA A 54 8.49 35.76 -18.53
N GLU A 55 7.37 36.26 -19.06
CA GLU A 55 6.96 36.10 -20.45
C GLU A 55 7.51 37.28 -21.28
N PRO A 56 7.92 37.06 -22.54
CA PRO A 56 7.90 38.15 -23.52
C PRO A 56 7.19 37.77 -24.83
N SER A 57 6.21 38.59 -25.19
CA SER A 57 5.42 38.48 -26.42
C SER A 57 6.26 38.72 -27.69
N ARG A 58 5.94 38.04 -28.80
CA ARG A 58 6.29 38.49 -30.16
C ARG A 58 5.19 38.21 -31.17
N GLU A 59 4.89 39.24 -31.96
CA GLU A 59 3.77 39.33 -32.91
C GLU A 59 4.05 38.68 -34.30
N PRO A 60 3.01 38.48 -35.14
CA PRO A 60 3.02 37.49 -36.23
C PRO A 60 3.39 38.03 -37.62
N LYS A 61 3.48 37.12 -38.60
CA LYS A 61 3.51 37.45 -40.05
C LYS A 61 2.48 36.63 -40.85
N SER A 62 2.13 37.17 -42.01
CA SER A 62 0.88 36.93 -42.76
C SER A 62 1.08 36.22 -44.11
N GLY A 63 0.04 35.52 -44.58
CA GLY A 63 -0.18 35.07 -45.98
C GLY A 63 -0.26 33.54 -46.16
N SER A 64 -1.08 32.96 -47.05
CA SER A 64 -2.13 33.52 -47.95
C SER A 64 -3.11 32.43 -48.45
N LYS A 65 -4.41 32.77 -48.50
CA LYS A 65 -5.52 32.36 -49.41
C LYS A 65 -5.47 31.02 -50.20
N HIS A 66 -6.51 30.17 -50.07
CA HIS A 66 -7.66 30.03 -51.02
C HIS A 66 -8.72 29.00 -50.50
N PRO A 67 -9.96 28.89 -51.05
CA PRO A 67 -11.18 28.64 -50.25
C PRO A 67 -12.16 27.57 -50.83
N GLN A 68 -13.39 27.51 -50.26
CA GLN A 68 -14.57 26.71 -50.70
C GLN A 68 -14.40 25.18 -50.53
N ALA A 69 -15.36 24.37 -50.07
CA ALA A 69 -16.67 24.56 -49.41
C ALA A 69 -17.01 23.23 -48.65
N ASP A 70 -18.13 22.98 -47.97
CA ASP A 70 -19.40 23.74 -47.79
C ASP A 70 -20.02 23.43 -46.39
N ALA A 71 -21.34 23.39 -46.25
CA ALA A 71 -22.12 23.21 -45.02
C ALA A 71 -22.16 21.79 -44.41
N GLU A 72 -22.17 21.70 -43.07
CA GLU A 72 -23.38 21.32 -42.31
C GLU A 72 -23.30 21.77 -40.84
N THR A 73 -24.45 21.95 -40.18
CA THR A 73 -24.60 22.65 -38.89
C THR A 73 -25.18 21.73 -37.82
N GLU A 74 -24.54 21.62 -36.65
CA GLU A 74 -25.22 21.35 -35.37
C GLU A 74 -24.53 22.11 -34.21
N PRO A 75 -25.28 22.73 -33.27
CA PRO A 75 -24.71 23.58 -32.23
C PRO A 75 -24.63 22.96 -30.83
N GLY A 76 -23.49 23.16 -30.18
CA GLY A 76 -23.43 23.64 -28.79
C GLY A 76 -23.59 22.64 -27.64
N GLN A 77 -22.49 22.47 -26.87
CA GLN A 77 -22.56 22.23 -25.43
C GLN A 77 -21.31 22.79 -24.71
N ASN A 78 -21.34 24.09 -24.40
CA ASN A 78 -20.43 24.70 -23.42
C ASN A 78 -21.09 24.59 -22.03
N SER A 79 -20.58 23.72 -21.16
CA SER A 79 -20.95 23.67 -19.74
C SER A 79 -19.99 24.52 -18.91
N ASP A 80 -20.32 25.81 -18.82
CA ASP A 80 -19.62 26.81 -18.01
C ASP A 80 -19.87 26.51 -16.51
N PHE A 81 -18.96 25.78 -15.86
CA PHE A 81 -19.07 25.38 -14.44
C PHE A 81 -18.75 26.56 -13.50
N ARG A 82 -19.67 27.54 -13.47
CA ARG A 82 -19.69 28.61 -12.47
C ARG A 82 -20.40 28.16 -11.20
N ASP A 83 -19.64 27.57 -10.28
CA ASP A 83 -20.14 27.30 -8.92
C ASP A 83 -20.38 28.63 -8.17
N LYS A 84 -21.66 28.97 -8.02
CA LYS A 84 -22.14 30.06 -7.16
C LYS A 84 -22.69 29.47 -5.85
N THR A 85 -21.82 29.14 -4.92
CA THR A 85 -22.22 28.96 -3.51
C THR A 85 -21.95 30.23 -2.72
N ALA A 86 -23.03 30.91 -2.32
CA ALA A 86 -22.99 32.22 -1.69
C ALA A 86 -22.74 32.15 -0.18
N ALA A 87 -22.03 33.17 0.31
CA ALA A 87 -22.19 33.79 1.63
C ALA A 87 -22.23 32.89 2.89
N ARG A 88 -21.07 32.75 3.55
CA ARG A 88 -21.00 32.85 5.02
C ARG A 88 -19.68 33.47 5.50
N THR A 89 -19.65 34.79 5.55
CA THR A 89 -18.59 35.60 6.14
C THR A 89 -18.60 35.48 7.67
N GLY A 90 -17.79 34.57 8.21
CA GLY A 90 -17.45 34.51 9.64
C GLY A 90 -16.43 35.60 10.02
N GLN A 91 -16.64 36.28 11.14
CA GLN A 91 -15.93 37.52 11.45
C GLN A 91 -14.50 37.34 11.95
N LYS A 92 -13.69 38.38 11.68
CA LYS A 92 -12.40 38.65 12.31
C LYS A 92 -12.49 38.62 13.85
N ARG A 93 -11.53 37.97 14.51
CA ARG A 93 -10.84 38.57 15.65
C ARG A 93 -9.39 38.11 15.69
N LYS A 94 -8.49 39.09 15.59
CA LYS A 94 -7.05 38.97 15.79
C LYS A 94 -6.76 39.95 16.92
N GLU A 95 -6.70 39.46 18.15
CA GLU A 95 -6.32 40.27 19.30
C GLU A 95 -4.80 40.16 19.50
N PRO A 96 -4.09 41.29 19.75
CA PRO A 96 -2.65 41.29 19.97
C PRO A 96 -2.30 40.77 21.39
N PRO A 97 -1.05 40.36 21.63
CA PRO A 97 -0.60 40.04 22.98
C PRO A 97 -0.34 41.33 23.77
N ASP A 98 -1.13 41.58 24.81
CA ASP A 98 -0.83 42.65 25.76
C ASP A 98 0.30 42.23 26.71
N GLU A 99 1.32 43.08 26.80
CA GLU A 99 2.37 42.99 27.82
C GLU A 99 1.89 43.53 29.18
N ALA A 100 2.72 43.30 30.21
CA ALA A 100 2.67 43.90 31.55
C ALA A 100 1.62 43.38 32.57
N ALA A 101 2.01 42.31 33.28
CA ALA A 101 1.65 42.14 34.69
C ALA A 101 2.84 41.57 35.49
N LYS A 102 3.60 42.45 36.15
CA LYS A 102 4.61 42.09 37.16
C LYS A 102 3.92 41.82 38.49
N SER A 103 4.15 40.65 39.13
CA SER A 103 4.32 40.47 40.59
C SER A 103 4.12 39.01 41.01
N GLY A 104 4.77 38.57 42.09
CA GLY A 104 4.37 37.35 42.83
C GLY A 104 5.38 36.21 42.83
N SER A 105 6.57 36.45 43.40
CA SER A 105 7.53 35.38 43.70
C SER A 105 7.11 34.63 44.98
N ASP A 106 6.40 33.51 44.83
CA ASP A 106 6.12 32.60 45.96
C ASP A 106 6.88 31.28 45.83
N ALA A 107 7.76 31.04 46.82
CA ALA A 107 8.64 29.89 46.87
C ALA A 107 7.85 28.61 47.18
N LYS A 108 7.54 27.81 46.14
CA LYS A 108 6.88 26.51 46.31
C LYS A 108 7.92 25.42 46.59
N ALA A 109 7.83 24.84 47.78
CA ALA A 109 8.75 23.86 48.35
C ALA A 109 9.06 22.65 47.42
N PRO A 110 10.24 22.02 47.55
CA PRO A 110 10.62 20.87 46.74
C PRO A 110 9.64 19.71 46.93
N ARG A 111 8.95 19.32 45.86
CA ARG A 111 8.14 18.10 45.84
C ARG A 111 9.05 16.89 45.99
N GLN A 112 9.10 16.32 47.19
CA GLN A 112 9.56 14.95 47.41
C GLN A 112 8.58 13.96 46.77
N GLY A 113 8.64 13.84 45.45
CA GLY A 113 7.95 12.80 44.71
C GLY A 113 8.68 11.47 44.90
N SER A 114 8.18 10.63 45.82
CA SER A 114 8.72 9.29 46.05
C SER A 114 8.85 8.50 44.75
N ARG A 115 10.09 8.32 44.29
CA ARG A 115 10.43 7.37 43.22
C ARG A 115 10.22 5.94 43.72
N SER A 116 8.96 5.51 43.75
CA SER A 116 8.63 4.09 43.83
C SER A 116 9.00 3.44 42.49
N SER A 117 10.30 3.15 42.33
CA SER A 117 10.81 2.28 41.29
C SER A 117 10.43 0.85 41.65
N THR A 118 9.15 0.49 41.52
CA THR A 118 8.78 -0.91 41.39
C THR A 118 9.54 -1.46 40.19
N ARG A 119 10.56 -2.28 40.48
CA ARG A 119 11.16 -3.21 39.51
C ARG A 119 10.08 -4.19 39.10
N HIS A 120 9.19 -3.78 38.19
CA HIS A 120 8.58 -4.73 37.28
C HIS A 120 9.75 -5.44 36.62
N LYS A 121 9.92 -6.73 36.93
CA LYS A 121 10.78 -7.60 36.12
C LYS A 121 10.35 -7.35 34.68
N ASN A 122 11.29 -6.94 33.83
CA ASN A 122 11.02 -6.54 32.46
C ASN A 122 10.46 -7.74 31.68
N ASN A 123 9.14 -7.95 31.77
CA ASN A 123 8.40 -8.91 30.96
C ASN A 123 8.24 -8.31 29.56
N ARG A 124 9.38 -8.18 28.88
CA ARG A 124 9.49 -7.80 27.48
C ARG A 124 9.27 -9.05 26.67
N ALA A 125 8.34 -9.01 25.73
CA ALA A 125 8.16 -10.09 24.77
C ALA A 125 9.47 -10.38 24.04
N SER A 126 9.80 -11.66 23.88
CA SER A 126 10.89 -12.09 23.00
C SER A 126 10.58 -11.75 21.54
N PRO A 127 11.58 -11.67 20.62
CA PRO A 127 11.32 -11.53 19.19
C PRO A 127 10.35 -12.59 18.65
N LYS A 128 10.48 -13.84 19.09
CA LYS A 128 9.52 -14.92 18.81
C LYS A 128 8.10 -14.60 19.27
N GLN A 129 7.91 -14.16 20.52
CA GLN A 129 6.59 -13.79 21.03
C GLN A 129 6.00 -12.59 20.26
N LEU A 130 6.83 -11.60 19.92
CA LEU A 130 6.42 -10.46 19.09
C LEU A 130 5.98 -10.90 17.70
N LEU A 131 6.76 -11.75 17.01
CA LEU A 131 6.44 -12.23 15.66
C LEU A 131 5.16 -13.07 15.63
N ASN A 132 5.01 -14.01 16.56
CA ASN A 132 3.79 -14.83 16.67
C ASN A 132 2.57 -13.98 17.02
N PHE A 133 2.69 -13.04 17.95
CA PHE A 133 1.60 -12.13 18.29
C PHE A 133 1.22 -11.25 17.10
N LEU A 134 2.20 -10.62 16.44
CA LEU A 134 2.03 -9.75 15.27
C LEU A 134 1.30 -10.46 14.12
N LEU A 135 1.59 -11.74 13.90
CA LEU A 135 0.91 -12.54 12.88
C LEU A 135 -0.47 -13.05 13.30
N SER A 136 -0.75 -13.19 14.60
CA SER A 136 -2.09 -13.60 15.09
C SER A 136 -3.18 -12.55 14.81
N ALA A 137 -4.44 -12.98 14.69
CA ALA A 137 -5.59 -12.07 14.61
C ALA A 137 -5.69 -11.09 15.81
N ALA A 138 -5.10 -11.42 16.96
CA ALA A 138 -5.11 -10.58 18.16
C ALA A 138 -4.28 -9.28 18.02
N ALA A 139 -3.34 -9.22 17.06
CA ALA A 139 -2.59 -8.00 16.77
C ALA A 139 -3.39 -6.94 15.98
N LEU A 140 -4.50 -7.32 15.33
CA LEU A 140 -5.26 -6.41 14.45
C LEU A 140 -5.60 -5.04 15.10
N PRO A 141 -6.13 -4.96 16.35
CA PRO A 141 -6.48 -3.67 16.98
C PRO A 141 -5.29 -2.76 17.28
N TYR A 142 -4.07 -3.31 17.34
CA TYR A 142 -2.84 -2.55 17.55
C TYR A 142 -2.27 -2.04 16.22
N CYS A 143 -2.55 -2.75 15.12
CA CYS A 143 -1.95 -2.52 13.81
C CYS A 143 -2.83 -1.70 12.86
N PHE A 144 -4.14 -1.59 13.12
CA PHE A 144 -5.08 -0.92 12.22
C PHE A 144 -6.13 -0.08 12.98
N PRO A 145 -6.60 1.03 12.38
CA PRO A 145 -7.67 1.84 12.93
C PRO A 145 -8.95 1.04 13.24
N GLU A 146 -9.62 1.35 14.34
CA GLU A 146 -10.87 0.69 14.75
C GLU A 146 -11.94 0.71 13.64
N ASP A 147 -12.08 1.81 12.91
CA ASP A 147 -13.05 1.95 11.81
C ASP A 147 -12.70 1.11 10.57
N GLU A 148 -11.42 0.82 10.32
CA GLU A 148 -11.00 -0.14 9.30
C GLU A 148 -11.44 -1.57 9.69
N LEU A 149 -11.25 -1.94 10.97
CA LEU A 149 -11.63 -3.26 11.49
C LEU A 149 -13.15 -3.44 11.64
N ALA A 150 -13.89 -2.35 11.88
CA ALA A 150 -15.34 -2.36 11.89
C ALA A 150 -15.91 -2.46 10.46
N ASP A 151 -15.37 -1.70 9.51
CA ASP A 151 -15.81 -1.73 8.12
C ASP A 151 -15.50 -3.07 7.44
N ALA A 152 -14.34 -3.68 7.72
CA ALA A 152 -13.95 -5.01 7.24
C ALA A 152 -14.97 -6.12 7.57
N LYS A 153 -15.67 -6.01 8.70
CA LYS A 153 -16.65 -7.01 9.17
C LYS A 153 -18.03 -6.90 8.49
N LYS A 154 -18.28 -5.85 7.69
CA LYS A 154 -19.60 -5.56 7.12
C LYS A 154 -20.07 -6.58 6.08
N SER A 155 -19.15 -7.15 5.30
CA SER A 155 -19.47 -8.17 4.29
C SER A 155 -18.23 -8.98 3.92
N THR A 156 -18.41 -10.27 3.64
CA THR A 156 -17.37 -11.12 3.05
C THR A 156 -16.95 -10.68 1.64
N THR A 157 -17.70 -9.78 0.99
CA THR A 157 -17.33 -9.12 -0.27
C THR A 157 -16.60 -7.77 -0.09
N TYR A 158 -16.58 -7.19 1.11
CA TYR A 158 -16.00 -5.88 1.37
C TYR A 158 -14.46 -5.92 1.37
N LYS A 159 -13.79 -5.22 0.46
CA LYS A 159 -12.33 -5.19 0.36
C LYS A 159 -11.76 -4.14 1.33
N SER A 160 -11.16 -4.58 2.43
CA SER A 160 -10.36 -3.75 3.34
C SER A 160 -8.86 -4.06 3.16
N TYR A 161 -7.97 -3.14 3.55
CA TYR A 161 -6.52 -3.38 3.46
C TYR A 161 -6.02 -4.31 4.58
N SER A 162 -6.67 -4.22 5.75
CA SER A 162 -6.34 -4.96 6.98
C SER A 162 -6.71 -6.44 6.96
N SER A 163 -7.80 -6.79 6.26
CA SER A 163 -8.46 -8.10 6.37
C SER A 163 -8.74 -8.76 5.02
N THR A 164 -8.48 -8.12 3.88
CA THR A 164 -8.36 -8.85 2.60
C THR A 164 -6.96 -9.44 2.52
N SER A 165 -6.83 -10.75 2.27
CA SER A 165 -5.52 -11.36 2.04
C SER A 165 -4.78 -10.61 0.93
N PRO A 166 -3.47 -10.34 1.07
CA PRO A 166 -2.70 -9.72 -0.01
C PRO A 166 -2.65 -10.61 -1.27
N THR A 167 -2.88 -11.93 -1.16
CA THR A 167 -3.01 -12.85 -2.30
C THR A 167 -4.32 -12.69 -3.09
N THR A 168 -5.28 -11.93 -2.57
CA THR A 168 -6.65 -11.80 -3.11
C THR A 168 -6.88 -10.49 -3.88
N LEU A 169 -6.06 -9.47 -3.66
CA LEU A 169 -6.14 -8.22 -4.41
C LEU A 169 -5.45 -8.39 -5.77
N THR A 170 -6.00 -7.75 -6.81
CA THR A 170 -5.36 -7.72 -8.13
C THR A 170 -4.11 -6.82 -8.12
N PRO A 171 -3.18 -6.98 -9.08
CA PRO A 171 -2.03 -6.07 -9.23
C PRO A 171 -2.44 -4.58 -9.29
N PHE A 172 -3.53 -4.26 -9.99
CA PHE A 172 -4.02 -2.88 -10.06
C PHE A 172 -4.53 -2.36 -8.70
N GLU A 173 -5.19 -3.20 -7.90
CA GLU A 173 -5.63 -2.81 -6.55
C GLU A 173 -4.45 -2.61 -5.60
N HIS A 174 -3.38 -3.40 -5.72
CA HIS A 174 -2.14 -3.13 -4.99
C HIS A 174 -1.51 -1.80 -5.39
N LEU A 175 -1.59 -1.41 -6.66
CA LEU A 175 -1.11 -0.11 -7.15
C LEU A 175 -1.95 1.05 -6.59
N LEU A 176 -3.28 0.90 -6.52
CA LEU A 176 -4.18 1.87 -5.85
C LEU A 176 -3.89 2.00 -4.35
N CYS A 177 -3.66 0.87 -3.66
CA CYS A 177 -3.26 0.89 -2.24
C CYS A 177 -1.94 1.65 -2.05
N SER A 178 -0.97 1.41 -2.94
CA SER A 178 0.35 2.07 -2.93
C SER A 178 0.23 3.58 -3.16
N HIS A 179 -0.70 4.03 -4.01
CA HIS A 179 -1.06 5.44 -4.17
C HIS A 179 -1.59 6.07 -2.89
N MET A 180 -2.43 5.37 -2.13
CA MET A 180 -3.00 5.95 -0.90
C MET A 180 -1.99 6.00 0.25
N LEU A 181 -1.14 4.98 0.39
CA LEU A 181 -0.25 4.81 1.54
C LEU A 181 1.14 5.46 1.39
N SER A 182 1.52 5.87 0.18
CA SER A 182 2.75 6.63 -0.08
C SER A 182 2.60 8.14 0.15
N LYS A 183 1.37 8.65 0.28
CA LYS A 183 1.09 10.07 0.52
C LYS A 183 1.30 10.43 1.99
N PRO A 184 1.63 11.69 2.32
CA PRO A 184 1.72 12.19 3.69
C PRO A 184 0.31 12.39 4.30
N LEU A 185 -0.42 11.29 4.46
CA LEU A 185 -1.75 11.23 5.06
C LEU A 185 -1.67 10.44 6.37
N SER A 186 -2.60 10.66 7.29
CA SER A 186 -2.72 9.76 8.45
C SER A 186 -3.11 8.35 7.99
N HIS A 187 -2.62 7.34 8.71
CA HIS A 187 -2.86 5.94 8.37
C HIS A 187 -4.35 5.61 8.29
N LYS A 188 -5.15 6.06 9.26
CA LYS A 188 -6.62 6.07 9.22
C LYS A 188 -7.24 6.67 7.95
N LEU A 189 -6.70 7.79 7.45
CA LEU A 189 -7.19 8.41 6.21
C LEU A 189 -6.79 7.61 4.97
N GLY A 190 -5.58 7.05 4.92
CA GLY A 190 -5.14 6.15 3.87
C GLY A 190 -6.04 4.91 3.76
N MET A 191 -6.27 4.23 4.89
CA MET A 191 -7.14 3.04 4.96
C MET A 191 -8.58 3.36 4.53
N ARG A 192 -9.15 4.48 4.99
CA ARG A 192 -10.49 4.92 4.54
C ARG A 192 -10.52 5.18 3.04
N SER A 193 -9.50 5.83 2.48
CA SER A 193 -9.43 6.13 1.05
C SER A 193 -9.40 4.85 0.20
N ILE A 194 -8.62 3.84 0.61
CA ILE A 194 -8.58 2.53 -0.05
C ILE A 194 -9.96 1.89 -0.06
N ARG A 195 -10.59 1.70 1.10
CA ARG A 195 -11.88 0.98 1.16
C ARG A 195 -13.04 1.75 0.53
N THR A 196 -13.00 3.09 0.51
CA THR A 196 -13.99 3.89 -0.23
C THR A 196 -13.82 3.75 -1.74
N LEU A 197 -12.59 3.69 -2.27
CA LEU A 197 -12.35 3.46 -3.70
C LEU A 197 -12.80 2.06 -4.14
N LEU A 198 -12.35 1.01 -3.42
CA LEU A 198 -12.47 -0.38 -3.89
C LEU A 198 -13.88 -1.00 -3.79
N ASN A 199 -14.80 -0.36 -3.06
CA ASN A 199 -16.11 -0.92 -2.71
C ASN A 199 -17.28 -0.03 -3.19
N GLU A 200 -18.49 -0.58 -3.14
CA GLU A 200 -19.73 0.18 -3.35
C GLU A 200 -19.83 1.39 -2.40
N PRO A 201 -20.35 2.55 -2.87
CA PRO A 201 -21.01 2.78 -4.17
C PRO A 201 -20.06 3.18 -5.32
N PHE A 202 -18.74 3.07 -5.14
CA PHE A 202 -17.75 3.56 -6.11
C PHE A 202 -17.21 2.44 -7.00
N GLY A 203 -16.83 1.29 -6.43
CA GLY A 203 -16.40 0.11 -7.18
C GLY A 203 -15.16 0.31 -8.07
N LEU A 204 -14.33 1.31 -7.76
CA LEU A 204 -13.17 1.75 -8.54
C LEU A 204 -11.95 0.84 -8.31
N ASN A 205 -12.13 -0.46 -8.59
CA ASN A 205 -11.17 -1.52 -8.28
C ASN A 205 -10.44 -2.12 -9.49
N SER A 206 -10.68 -1.60 -10.69
CA SER A 206 -9.93 -1.93 -11.91
C SER A 206 -9.62 -0.68 -12.73
N ALA A 207 -8.66 -0.77 -13.64
CA ALA A 207 -8.34 0.30 -14.57
C ALA A 207 -9.57 0.66 -15.43
N GLU A 208 -10.24 -0.35 -15.99
CA GLU A 208 -11.48 -0.22 -16.76
C GLU A 208 -12.61 0.47 -15.98
N ALA A 209 -12.81 0.13 -14.71
CA ALA A 209 -13.82 0.75 -13.86
C ALA A 209 -13.53 2.25 -13.67
N ILE A 210 -12.26 2.61 -13.47
CA ILE A 210 -11.84 4.02 -13.29
C ILE A 210 -11.92 4.81 -14.60
N THR A 211 -11.48 4.23 -15.73
CA THR A 211 -11.57 4.91 -17.03
C THR A 211 -13.02 5.13 -17.46
N SER A 212 -13.89 4.13 -17.23
CA SER A 212 -15.31 4.20 -17.57
C SER A 212 -16.09 5.16 -16.67
N ALA A 213 -15.77 5.21 -15.37
CA ALA A 213 -16.41 6.11 -14.42
C ALA A 213 -15.95 7.57 -14.54
N GLY A 214 -14.77 7.81 -15.15
CA GLY A 214 -14.22 9.14 -15.34
C GLY A 214 -13.53 9.72 -14.10
N ARG A 215 -12.65 10.71 -14.32
CA ARG A 215 -11.89 11.39 -13.26
C ARG A 215 -12.77 11.99 -12.16
N GLU A 216 -13.96 12.48 -12.51
CA GLU A 216 -14.88 13.10 -11.56
C GLU A 216 -15.39 12.09 -10.53
N ARG A 217 -15.73 10.86 -10.94
CA ARG A 217 -16.16 9.81 -10.01
C ARG A 217 -15.04 9.38 -9.05
N VAL A 218 -13.78 9.43 -9.50
CA VAL A 218 -12.60 9.24 -8.62
C VAL A 218 -12.49 10.37 -7.61
N TRP A 219 -12.74 11.62 -8.02
CA TRP A 219 -12.75 12.77 -7.11
C TRP A 219 -13.87 12.67 -6.08
N GLU A 220 -15.08 12.29 -6.48
CA GLU A 220 -16.22 12.06 -5.58
C GLU A 220 -15.90 10.98 -4.54
N ALA A 221 -15.24 9.88 -4.94
CA ALA A 221 -14.80 8.83 -4.04
C ALA A 221 -13.80 9.34 -3.00
N LEU A 222 -12.82 10.14 -3.44
CA LEU A 222 -11.83 10.76 -2.56
C LEU A 222 -12.44 11.85 -1.67
N GLU A 223 -13.48 12.56 -2.11
CA GLU A 223 -14.21 13.51 -1.26
C GLU A 223 -15.07 12.80 -0.21
N ALA A 224 -15.75 11.71 -0.58
CA ALA A 224 -16.46 10.86 0.38
C ALA A 224 -15.50 10.26 1.43
N ALA A 225 -14.29 9.88 1.01
CA ALA A 225 -13.20 9.49 1.91
C ALA A 225 -12.54 10.67 2.66
N ARG A 226 -12.91 11.92 2.35
CA ARG A 226 -12.32 13.18 2.86
C ARG A 226 -10.79 13.23 2.70
N THR A 227 -10.28 12.71 1.59
CA THR A 227 -8.84 12.63 1.29
C THR A 227 -8.27 14.01 1.00
N GLN A 228 -7.12 14.33 1.59
CA GLN A 228 -6.41 15.58 1.29
C GLN A 228 -5.88 15.57 -0.15
N HIS A 229 -5.83 16.76 -0.77
CA HIS A 229 -5.41 16.94 -2.17
C HIS A 229 -6.18 16.05 -3.18
N ARG A 230 -7.46 15.77 -2.90
CA ARG A 230 -8.34 14.91 -3.72
C ARG A 230 -8.29 15.20 -5.24
N GLN A 231 -8.21 16.47 -5.67
CA GLN A 231 -8.11 16.83 -7.10
C GLN A 231 -6.84 16.28 -7.77
N LYS A 232 -5.68 16.50 -7.12
CA LYS A 232 -4.38 16.03 -7.61
C LYS A 232 -4.32 14.50 -7.58
N THR A 233 -4.84 13.90 -6.50
CA THR A 233 -4.90 12.45 -6.33
C THR A 233 -5.86 11.77 -7.32
N ALA A 234 -7.03 12.35 -7.61
CA ALA A 234 -7.96 11.86 -8.63
C ALA A 234 -7.33 11.89 -10.03
N THR A 235 -6.63 12.98 -10.34
CA THR A 235 -5.90 13.14 -11.61
C THR A 235 -4.83 12.05 -11.78
N TYR A 236 -4.05 11.78 -10.72
CA TYR A 236 -3.01 10.75 -10.72
C TYR A 236 -3.58 9.32 -10.82
N ILE A 237 -4.63 9.00 -10.06
CA ILE A 237 -5.31 7.69 -10.16
C ILE A 237 -5.91 7.49 -11.55
N PHE A 238 -6.57 8.50 -12.11
CA PHE A 238 -7.19 8.40 -13.43
C PHE A 238 -6.14 8.22 -14.54
N ALA A 239 -5.04 8.99 -14.51
CA ALA A 239 -3.92 8.81 -15.44
C ALA A 239 -3.24 7.43 -15.29
N THR A 240 -3.14 6.92 -14.05
CA THR A 240 -2.66 5.54 -13.80
C THR A 240 -3.61 4.52 -14.44
N ALA A 241 -4.92 4.67 -14.28
CA ALA A 241 -5.90 3.79 -14.89
C ALA A 241 -5.85 3.82 -16.43
N GLN A 242 -5.66 5.00 -17.04
CA GLN A 242 -5.46 5.11 -18.49
C GLN A 242 -4.17 4.45 -18.99
N SER A 243 -3.12 4.43 -18.16
CA SER A 243 -1.82 3.82 -18.53
C SER A 243 -1.81 2.30 -18.34
N TYR A 244 -2.68 1.79 -17.48
CA TYR A 244 -2.82 0.36 -17.12
C TYR A 244 -4.19 -0.22 -17.51
N SER A 245 -4.92 0.42 -18.44
CA SER A 245 -6.14 -0.14 -19.02
C SER A 245 -5.85 -1.31 -19.96
N ASP A 246 -4.65 -1.34 -20.54
CA ASP A 246 -4.13 -2.50 -21.24
C ASP A 246 -3.57 -3.53 -20.23
N SER A 247 -3.98 -4.79 -20.40
CA SER A 247 -3.45 -5.91 -19.62
C SER A 247 -1.97 -6.16 -19.91
N GLU A 248 -1.48 -5.77 -21.09
CA GLU A 248 -0.07 -5.89 -21.45
C GLU A 248 0.83 -5.09 -20.52
N THR A 249 0.45 -3.87 -20.08
CA THR A 249 1.28 -3.05 -19.18
C THR A 249 1.55 -3.74 -17.84
N MET A 250 0.55 -4.43 -17.26
CA MET A 250 0.74 -5.20 -16.03
C MET A 250 1.61 -6.44 -16.25
N SER A 251 1.48 -7.10 -17.39
CA SER A 251 2.33 -8.25 -17.77
C SER A 251 3.78 -7.83 -18.00
N GLN A 252 4.02 -6.73 -18.71
CA GLN A 252 5.35 -6.15 -18.92
C GLN A 252 6.03 -5.76 -17.60
N LEU A 253 5.28 -5.27 -16.61
CA LEU A 253 5.83 -4.96 -15.29
C LEU A 253 6.18 -6.23 -14.49
N ALA A 254 5.39 -7.30 -14.62
CA ALA A 254 5.74 -8.62 -14.08
C ALA A 254 6.99 -9.20 -14.77
N ASP A 255 7.12 -9.07 -16.08
CA ASP A 255 8.31 -9.50 -16.83
C ASP A 255 9.55 -8.69 -16.45
N ALA A 256 9.40 -7.37 -16.26
CA ALA A 256 10.47 -6.49 -15.77
C ALA A 256 10.93 -6.90 -14.36
N ALA A 257 9.99 -7.29 -13.48
CA ALA A 257 10.31 -7.89 -12.19
C ALA A 257 11.13 -9.17 -12.37
N ASN A 258 10.60 -10.14 -13.14
CA ASN A 258 11.22 -11.45 -13.35
C ASN A 258 12.63 -11.38 -13.98
N GLY A 259 12.93 -10.32 -14.75
CA GLY A 259 14.25 -10.12 -15.35
C GLY A 259 15.27 -9.37 -14.49
N LYS A 260 14.85 -8.51 -13.55
CA LYS A 260 15.73 -7.52 -12.89
C LYS A 260 15.44 -7.25 -11.40
N GLY A 261 14.46 -7.93 -10.81
CA GLY A 261 14.11 -7.83 -9.40
C GLY A 261 13.44 -6.51 -8.97
N PRO A 262 13.32 -6.25 -7.66
CA PRO A 262 12.55 -5.14 -7.11
C PRO A 262 12.99 -3.76 -7.61
N HIS A 263 14.29 -3.53 -7.82
CA HIS A 263 14.82 -2.24 -8.27
C HIS A 263 14.24 -1.81 -9.63
N ALA A 264 14.07 -2.76 -10.57
CA ALA A 264 13.48 -2.44 -11.87
C ALA A 264 11.97 -2.18 -11.82
N VAL A 265 11.24 -2.86 -10.92
CA VAL A 265 9.83 -2.55 -10.65
C VAL A 265 9.70 -1.15 -10.04
N ILE A 266 10.59 -0.80 -9.12
CA ILE A 266 10.65 0.51 -8.48
C ILE A 266 10.88 1.62 -9.51
N GLU A 267 11.92 1.49 -10.35
CA GLU A 267 12.23 2.50 -11.36
C GLU A 267 11.17 2.55 -12.47
N HIS A 268 10.59 1.42 -12.89
CA HIS A 268 9.46 1.42 -13.83
C HIS A 268 8.28 2.21 -13.25
N ILE A 269 7.78 1.83 -12.06
CA ILE A 269 6.62 2.50 -11.43
C ILE A 269 6.88 3.99 -11.24
N LYS A 270 8.08 4.37 -10.78
CA LYS A 270 8.50 5.78 -10.63
C LYS A 270 8.50 6.55 -11.96
N SER A 271 8.76 5.88 -13.07
CA SER A 271 8.77 6.49 -14.42
C SER A 271 7.40 6.51 -15.11
N THR A 272 6.51 5.55 -14.84
CA THR A 272 5.23 5.39 -15.55
C THR A 272 4.00 5.76 -14.73
N VAL A 273 4.06 5.69 -13.40
CA VAL A 273 2.91 5.91 -12.51
C VAL A 273 2.98 7.30 -11.87
N ALA A 274 2.36 8.27 -12.54
CA ALA A 274 2.30 9.66 -12.09
C ALA A 274 1.87 9.79 -10.63
N GLY A 275 2.78 10.23 -9.76
CA GLY A 275 2.53 10.42 -8.33
C GLY A 275 3.00 9.32 -7.39
N LEU A 276 3.57 8.22 -7.90
CA LEU A 276 4.30 7.25 -7.08
C LEU A 276 5.81 7.50 -7.15
N GLY A 277 6.41 7.86 -6.01
CA GLY A 277 7.86 7.82 -5.82
C GLY A 277 8.34 6.45 -5.32
N VAL A 278 9.63 6.38 -4.96
CA VAL A 278 10.31 5.18 -4.43
C VAL A 278 9.50 4.52 -3.30
N THR A 279 8.99 5.30 -2.34
CA THR A 279 8.16 4.79 -1.23
C THR A 279 6.91 4.05 -1.71
N GLY A 280 6.21 4.59 -2.71
CA GLY A 280 4.99 3.97 -3.25
C GLY A 280 5.29 2.72 -4.04
N ALA A 281 6.34 2.74 -4.87
CA ALA A 281 6.78 1.55 -5.58
C ALA A 281 7.32 0.46 -4.63
N GLY A 282 7.93 0.84 -3.51
CA GLY A 282 8.32 -0.07 -2.44
C GLY A 282 7.13 -0.76 -1.77
N ILE A 283 6.07 -0.01 -1.43
CA ILE A 283 4.80 -0.57 -0.91
C ILE A 283 4.17 -1.54 -1.91
N PHE A 284 4.23 -1.23 -3.21
CA PHE A 284 3.77 -2.13 -4.27
C PHE A 284 4.57 -3.44 -4.27
N CYS A 285 5.91 -3.36 -4.35
CA CYS A 285 6.80 -4.52 -4.32
C CYS A 285 6.56 -5.39 -3.07
N ARG A 286 6.38 -4.75 -1.91
CA ARG A 286 6.08 -5.42 -0.65
C ARG A 286 4.83 -6.28 -0.73
N ARG A 287 3.71 -5.80 -1.30
CA ARG A 287 2.48 -6.61 -1.36
C ARG A 287 2.41 -7.56 -2.55
N ILE A 288 2.92 -7.16 -3.71
CA ILE A 288 2.73 -7.91 -4.96
C ILE A 288 3.51 -9.24 -4.99
N GLN A 289 4.56 -9.39 -4.17
CA GLN A 289 5.38 -10.62 -4.10
C GLN A 289 4.62 -11.89 -3.68
N CYS A 290 3.40 -11.79 -3.15
CA CYS A 290 2.54 -12.95 -2.86
C CYS A 290 1.46 -13.21 -3.94
N VAL A 291 1.50 -12.50 -5.07
CA VAL A 291 0.57 -12.70 -6.20
C VAL A 291 1.24 -13.55 -7.28
N ASP A 292 0.47 -14.46 -7.88
CA ASP A 292 0.94 -15.37 -8.92
C ASP A 292 1.57 -14.60 -10.09
N GLY A 293 2.72 -15.06 -10.58
CA GLY A 293 3.51 -14.42 -11.64
C GLY A 293 4.56 -13.39 -11.17
N TRP A 294 4.48 -12.93 -9.91
CA TRP A 294 5.39 -11.91 -9.36
C TRP A 294 6.36 -12.41 -8.30
N GLY A 295 6.02 -13.51 -7.62
CA GLY A 295 6.70 -13.88 -6.38
C GLY A 295 8.19 -14.17 -6.54
N ASP A 296 8.61 -15.01 -7.49
CA ASP A 296 10.01 -15.43 -7.59
C ASP A 296 10.97 -14.28 -7.97
N ALA A 297 10.46 -13.24 -8.63
CA ALA A 297 11.20 -12.01 -8.95
C ALA A 297 11.52 -11.13 -7.75
N LEU A 298 10.61 -11.12 -6.77
CA LEU A 298 10.58 -10.15 -5.67
C LEU A 298 10.82 -10.81 -4.32
N TRP A 299 11.03 -12.12 -4.26
CA TRP A 299 11.04 -12.86 -3.00
C TRP A 299 12.45 -13.11 -2.45
N PRO A 300 12.70 -12.83 -1.16
CA PRO A 300 11.88 -12.02 -0.24
C PRO A 300 12.17 -10.51 -0.42
N TYR A 301 11.16 -9.65 -0.30
CA TYR A 301 11.33 -8.20 -0.32
C TYR A 301 10.65 -7.50 0.86
N ALA A 302 11.34 -6.50 1.40
CA ALA A 302 10.86 -5.57 2.40
C ALA A 302 11.42 -4.18 2.07
N ASP A 303 10.58 -3.14 2.05
CA ASP A 303 11.05 -1.76 1.96
C ASP A 303 11.59 -1.26 3.30
N GLY A 304 12.50 -0.28 3.28
CA GLY A 304 13.18 0.22 4.49
C GLY A 304 12.22 0.57 5.64
N LYS A 305 11.12 1.28 5.35
CA LYS A 305 10.11 1.64 6.36
C LYS A 305 9.50 0.43 7.08
N SER A 306 9.39 -0.72 6.40
CA SER A 306 8.90 -1.95 7.01
C SER A 306 9.95 -2.71 7.84
N ILE A 307 11.24 -2.61 7.47
CA ILE A 307 12.36 -3.08 8.30
C ILE A 307 12.49 -2.22 9.57
N ASP A 308 12.47 -0.89 9.41
CA ASP A 308 12.53 0.06 10.53
C ASP A 308 11.39 -0.17 11.51
N ALA A 309 10.17 -0.41 11.01
CA ALA A 309 9.01 -0.68 11.86
C ALA A 309 9.12 -2.01 12.64
N LEU A 310 9.77 -3.04 12.08
CA LEU A 310 10.06 -4.27 12.81
C LEU A 310 11.10 -4.04 13.92
N LYS A 311 12.15 -3.27 13.64
CA LYS A 311 13.15 -2.85 14.65
C LYS A 311 12.51 -2.05 15.77
N ASP A 312 11.63 -1.10 15.44
CA ASP A 312 10.87 -0.29 16.41
C ASP A 312 9.99 -1.14 17.33
N ILE A 313 9.41 -2.22 16.82
CA ILE A 313 8.64 -3.22 17.60
C ILE A 313 9.55 -4.16 18.40
N GLY A 314 10.81 -4.33 17.99
CA GLY A 314 11.82 -5.15 18.68
C GLY A 314 12.04 -6.52 18.05
N ILE A 315 11.71 -6.69 16.77
CA ILE A 315 12.07 -7.85 15.96
C ILE A 315 13.37 -7.48 15.21
N PRO A 316 14.53 -8.06 15.56
CA PRO A 316 15.82 -7.62 15.05
C PRO A 316 16.12 -8.24 13.68
N VAL A 317 15.69 -7.55 12.63
CA VAL A 317 15.96 -7.91 11.22
C VAL A 317 16.66 -6.75 10.52
N GLU A 318 17.63 -7.04 9.66
CA GLU A 318 18.29 -6.04 8.82
C GLU A 318 17.73 -6.07 7.39
N HIS A 319 17.41 -7.27 6.89
CA HIS A 319 16.96 -7.52 5.53
C HIS A 319 15.74 -8.46 5.48
N ALA A 320 15.12 -8.58 4.30
CA ALA A 320 13.93 -9.42 4.10
C ALA A 320 14.20 -10.92 4.35
N ASP A 321 15.41 -11.39 4.05
CA ASP A 321 15.87 -12.77 4.33
C ASP A 321 15.94 -13.09 5.82
N ASP A 322 16.23 -12.11 6.68
CA ASP A 322 16.25 -12.31 8.14
C ASP A 322 14.84 -12.55 8.66
N LEU A 323 13.86 -11.76 8.19
CA LEU A 323 12.45 -11.95 8.53
C LEU A 323 11.91 -13.28 7.99
N HIS A 324 12.25 -13.65 6.76
CA HIS A 324 11.90 -14.94 6.19
C HIS A 324 12.48 -16.09 7.04
N THR A 325 13.75 -16.00 7.42
CA THR A 325 14.42 -16.98 8.29
C THR A 325 13.80 -17.04 9.69
N ALA A 326 13.37 -15.90 10.25
CA ALA A 326 12.67 -15.85 11.53
C ALA A 326 11.27 -16.46 11.43
N ILE A 327 10.53 -16.23 10.34
CA ILE A 327 9.23 -16.87 10.09
C ILE A 327 9.38 -18.40 10.03
N ASP A 328 10.33 -18.92 9.26
CA ASP A 328 10.57 -20.36 9.12
C ASP A 328 10.99 -21.06 10.43
N ARG A 329 11.64 -20.33 11.36
CA ARG A 329 12.19 -20.90 12.60
C ARG A 329 11.35 -20.66 13.85
N GLU A 330 10.67 -19.52 13.93
CA GLU A 330 10.09 -19.02 15.17
C GLU A 330 8.55 -19.00 15.17
N VAL A 331 7.90 -19.04 13.99
CA VAL A 331 6.44 -19.03 13.90
C VAL A 331 5.85 -20.39 14.23
N ASP A 332 4.99 -20.40 15.24
CA ASP A 332 4.15 -21.53 15.59
C ASP A 332 2.86 -21.46 14.78
N TRP A 333 2.74 -22.32 13.77
CA TRP A 333 1.59 -22.35 12.87
C TRP A 333 0.28 -22.81 13.52
N GLU A 334 0.30 -23.38 14.72
CA GLU A 334 -0.91 -23.68 15.51
C GLU A 334 -1.38 -22.44 16.28
N ILE A 335 -0.45 -21.66 16.86
CA ILE A 335 -0.77 -20.35 17.47
C ILE A 335 -1.28 -19.38 16.41
N VAL A 336 -0.60 -19.33 15.25
CA VAL A 336 -0.91 -18.43 14.13
C VAL A 336 -1.89 -19.08 13.13
N ARG A 337 -2.76 -19.99 13.61
CA ARG A 337 -3.76 -20.66 12.77
C ARG A 337 -4.78 -19.68 12.18
N ASP A 338 -5.14 -18.63 12.92
CA ASP A 338 -5.95 -17.52 12.42
C ASP A 338 -5.09 -16.25 12.32
N ILE A 339 -4.60 -15.97 11.10
CA ILE A 339 -3.93 -14.73 10.74
C ILE A 339 -4.90 -13.55 10.57
N GLY A 340 -6.22 -13.72 10.73
CA GLY A 340 -7.18 -12.61 10.70
C GLY A 340 -7.37 -11.96 9.31
N VAL A 341 -7.07 -12.68 8.23
CA VAL A 341 -7.33 -12.24 6.85
C VAL A 341 -8.27 -13.21 6.13
N HIS A 342 -9.09 -12.67 5.24
CA HIS A 342 -10.01 -13.41 4.39
C HIS A 342 -9.34 -13.71 3.05
N GLU A 343 -9.04 -14.98 2.78
CA GLU A 343 -8.77 -15.45 1.41
C GLU A 343 -10.07 -15.46 0.60
N ARG A 344 -10.01 -15.06 -0.68
CA ARG A 344 -11.14 -15.26 -1.61
C ARG A 344 -10.68 -15.91 -2.90
N GLY A 345 -11.54 -16.75 -3.46
CA GLY A 345 -11.43 -17.21 -4.85
C GLY A 345 -10.19 -18.04 -5.18
N ARG A 346 -9.44 -18.53 -4.18
CA ARG A 346 -8.21 -19.28 -4.39
C ARG A 346 -8.53 -20.57 -5.18
N SER A 347 -8.09 -20.59 -6.43
CA SER A 347 -8.16 -21.79 -7.27
C SER A 347 -7.23 -22.85 -6.68
N LYS A 348 -7.55 -24.13 -6.89
CA LYS A 348 -6.79 -25.27 -6.34
C LYS A 348 -5.42 -25.41 -7.02
N SER A 349 -4.48 -24.55 -6.67
CA SER A 349 -3.05 -24.72 -6.93
C SER A 349 -2.55 -25.99 -6.22
N GLY A 350 -1.49 -26.62 -6.75
CA GLY A 350 -0.92 -27.79 -6.07
C GLY A 350 -0.37 -27.43 -4.68
N ARG A 351 -0.47 -28.37 -3.72
CA ARG A 351 -0.07 -28.20 -2.30
C ARG A 351 1.26 -27.48 -2.05
N ALA A 352 2.26 -27.69 -2.92
CA ALA A 352 3.56 -27.01 -2.82
C ALA A 352 3.48 -25.49 -3.12
N GLY A 353 2.69 -25.09 -4.11
CA GLY A 353 2.43 -23.67 -4.41
C GLY A 353 1.52 -23.01 -3.38
N GLU A 354 0.58 -23.76 -2.80
CA GLU A 354 -0.26 -23.27 -1.69
C GLU A 354 0.59 -22.86 -0.49
N GLU A 355 1.58 -23.68 -0.11
CA GLU A 355 2.50 -23.42 1.00
C GLU A 355 3.45 -22.24 0.70
N GLN A 356 4.08 -22.20 -0.48
CA GLN A 356 4.96 -21.08 -0.85
C GLN A 356 4.21 -19.74 -0.84
N ALA A 357 2.98 -19.71 -1.38
CA ALA A 357 2.15 -18.52 -1.34
C ALA A 357 1.61 -18.19 0.07
N ARG A 358 1.48 -19.19 0.97
CA ARG A 358 1.17 -18.96 2.40
C ARG A 358 2.34 -18.28 3.12
N VAL A 359 3.56 -18.81 2.98
CA VAL A 359 4.78 -18.20 3.58
C VAL A 359 4.96 -16.77 3.05
N ARG A 360 4.75 -16.56 1.73
CA ARG A 360 4.74 -15.23 1.10
C ARG A 360 3.70 -14.30 1.74
N ALA A 361 2.45 -14.73 1.87
CA ALA A 361 1.42 -13.94 2.51
C ALA A 361 1.76 -13.59 3.99
N THR A 362 2.32 -14.54 4.75
CA THR A 362 2.76 -14.33 6.13
C THR A 362 3.84 -13.25 6.24
N LEU A 363 4.87 -13.29 5.38
CA LEU A 363 5.91 -12.25 5.35
C LEU A 363 5.33 -10.86 5.05
N VAL A 364 4.44 -10.76 4.06
CA VAL A 364 3.75 -9.50 3.74
C VAL A 364 2.92 -9.01 4.95
N ILE A 365 2.15 -9.90 5.60
CA ILE A 365 1.31 -9.55 6.75
C ILE A 365 2.13 -9.06 7.95
N ALA A 366 3.29 -9.69 8.23
CA ALA A 366 4.21 -9.21 9.27
C ALA A 366 4.69 -7.78 8.99
N LEU A 367 5.16 -7.51 7.78
CA LEU A 367 5.65 -6.19 7.38
C LEU A 367 4.54 -5.11 7.43
N GLU A 368 3.35 -5.42 6.91
CA GLU A 368 2.21 -4.49 6.93
C GLU A 368 1.76 -4.14 8.34
N ARG A 369 1.71 -5.15 9.23
CA ARG A 369 1.31 -4.95 10.62
C ARG A 369 2.36 -4.22 11.44
N ALA A 370 3.64 -4.44 11.16
CA ALA A 370 4.70 -3.68 11.78
C ALA A 370 4.56 -2.19 11.46
N VAL A 371 4.43 -1.86 10.17
CA VAL A 371 4.22 -0.47 9.72
C VAL A 371 2.95 0.12 10.32
N GLY A 372 1.84 -0.62 10.31
CA GLY A 372 0.57 -0.17 10.88
C GLY A 372 0.64 0.10 12.40
N CYS A 373 1.30 -0.77 13.16
CA CYS A 373 1.47 -0.61 14.61
C CYS A 373 2.30 0.63 14.98
N VAL A 374 3.37 0.90 14.23
CA VAL A 374 4.18 2.13 14.40
C VAL A 374 3.36 3.37 14.02
N LEU A 375 2.60 3.34 12.93
CA LEU A 375 1.78 4.48 12.47
C LEU A 375 0.59 4.80 13.39
N GLU A 376 0.01 3.81 14.06
CA GLU A 376 -1.01 4.02 15.10
C GLU A 376 -0.41 4.32 16.49
N GLY A 377 0.92 4.26 16.66
CA GLY A 377 1.62 4.56 17.91
C GLY A 377 1.55 3.47 18.98
N ASN A 378 1.02 2.28 18.66
CA ASN A 378 0.67 1.21 19.61
C ASN A 378 1.83 0.26 19.95
N VAL A 379 3.08 0.69 19.75
CA VAL A 379 4.27 -0.19 19.85
C VAL A 379 4.45 -0.76 21.27
N GLN A 380 4.17 0.03 22.31
CA GLN A 380 4.33 -0.42 23.70
C GLN A 380 3.18 -1.33 24.12
N GLU A 381 1.98 -1.04 23.63
CA GLU A 381 0.74 -1.78 23.85
C GLU A 381 0.84 -3.17 23.20
N LEU A 382 1.33 -3.24 21.96
CA LEU A 382 1.59 -4.50 21.26
C LEU A 382 2.67 -5.33 21.97
N ARG A 383 3.77 -4.71 22.41
CA ARG A 383 4.82 -5.37 23.22
C ARG A 383 4.27 -5.95 24.53
N GLN A 384 3.43 -5.19 25.23
CA GLN A 384 2.78 -5.64 26.47
C GLN A 384 1.74 -6.73 26.23
N ALA A 385 1.05 -6.72 25.09
CA ALA A 385 0.09 -7.75 24.72
C ALA A 385 0.79 -9.06 24.36
N ALA A 386 1.84 -8.99 23.51
CA ALA A 386 2.68 -10.14 23.18
C ALA A 386 3.31 -10.79 24.42
N ALA A 387 3.78 -10.00 25.40
CA ALA A 387 4.37 -10.51 26.63
C ALA A 387 3.37 -11.17 27.61
N LYS A 388 2.06 -11.04 27.36
CA LYS A 388 0.97 -11.72 28.10
C LYS A 388 0.50 -12.99 27.41
N VAL A 389 0.92 -13.24 26.17
CA VAL A 389 0.71 -14.53 25.53
C VAL A 389 1.75 -15.49 26.11
N GLU A 390 1.31 -16.27 27.09
CA GLU A 390 2.09 -17.39 27.63
C GLU A 390 2.52 -18.30 26.47
N GLU A 391 3.80 -18.67 26.44
CA GLU A 391 4.30 -19.73 25.57
C GLU A 391 3.66 -21.04 26.03
N ARG A 392 2.59 -21.45 25.34
CA ARG A 392 2.03 -22.80 25.37
C ARG A 392 2.90 -23.75 24.58
#